data_AF-A0A5Q3QNS4-F1
#
_entry.id   AF-A0A5Q3QNS4-F1
#
_cell.length_a   1.000
_cell.length_b   1.000
_cell.length_c   1.000
_cell.angle_alpha   90.00
_cell.angle_beta   90.00
_cell.angle_gamma   90.00
#
_symmetry.space_group_name_H-M   'P 1'
#
loop_
_entity.id
_entity.type
_entity.pdbx_description
1 polymer ?
#
loop_
_entity_poly.entity_id
_entity_poly.type
_entity_poly.pdbx_seq_one_letter_code
_entity_poly.pdbx_strand_id
1 'polypeptide(L)'
;MSAVYVLVFGLLCVAALMVLARLMLGRTTLDRIVALDVFVTLIVGGTCVGMAAQQDGSNVALLAAFALLAFIGSVSAARLVEKKEPYR
;
A
#
# COMPACT_ATOMS: atom_id res chain seq x y z
N MET A 1 -16.28 18.03 -9.32
CA MET A 1 -16.02 16.59 -9.07
C MET A 1 -14.56 16.19 -9.31
N SER A 2 -13.85 16.80 -10.27
CA SER A 2 -12.40 16.59 -10.51
C SER A 2 -11.47 17.03 -9.38
N ALA A 3 -11.79 18.12 -8.66
CA ALA A 3 -10.96 18.63 -7.57
C ALA A 3 -10.71 17.62 -6.44
N VAL A 4 -11.72 16.81 -6.11
CA VAL A 4 -11.61 15.76 -5.08
C VAL A 4 -10.62 14.69 -5.51
N TYR A 5 -10.70 14.22 -6.77
CA TYR A 5 -9.75 13.24 -7.30
C TYR A 5 -8.32 13.75 -7.29
N VAL A 6 -8.09 15.01 -7.72
CA VAL A 6 -6.75 15.62 -7.70
C VAL A 6 -6.21 15.72 -6.27
N LEU A 7 -7.05 16.10 -5.32
CA LEU A 7 -6.65 16.24 -3.91
C LEU A 7 -6.31 14.89 -3.28
N VAL A 8 -7.13 13.86 -3.53
CA VAL A 8 -6.87 12.49 -3.05
C VAL A 8 -5.61 11.91 -3.70
N PHE A 9 -5.42 12.10 -5.01
CA PHE A 9 -4.23 11.64 -5.71
C PHE A 9 -2.96 12.33 -5.18
N GLY A 10 -3.03 13.63 -4.92
CA GLY A 10 -1.96 14.39 -4.28
C GLY A 10 -1.60 13.85 -2.90
N LEU A 11 -2.59 13.58 -2.05
CA LEU A 11 -2.41 12.96 -0.73
C LEU A 11 -1.76 11.57 -0.82
N LEU A 12 -2.19 10.74 -1.78
CA LEU A 12 -1.59 9.43 -2.03
C LEU A 12 -0.13 9.54 -2.45
N CYS A 13 0.21 10.50 -3.33
CA CYS A 13 1.60 10.75 -3.71
C CYS A 13 2.45 11.21 -2.53
N VAL A 14 1.95 12.10 -1.68
CA VAL A 14 2.66 12.55 -0.47
C VAL A 14 2.87 11.39 0.50
N ALA A 15 1.85 10.55 0.71
CA ALA A 15 1.96 9.35 1.53
C ALA A 15 3.01 8.37 0.95
N ALA A 16 3.01 8.16 -0.37
CA ALA A 16 3.96 7.29 -1.05
C ALA A 16 5.40 7.79 -0.88
N LEU A 17 5.63 9.10 -0.97
CA LEU A 17 6.94 9.71 -0.72
C LEU A 17 7.38 9.54 0.73
N MET A 18 6.48 9.73 1.71
CA MET A 18 6.80 9.49 3.12
C MET A 18 7.16 8.03 3.39
N VAL A 19 6.43 7.09 2.80
CA VAL A 19 6.70 5.64 2.94
C VAL A 19 8.03 5.27 2.27
N LEU A 20 8.33 5.83 1.10
CA LEU A 20 9.64 5.68 0.45
C LEU A 20 10.77 6.21 1.31
N ALA A 21 10.60 7.39 1.91
CA ALA A 21 11.58 7.93 2.85
C ALA A 21 11.78 6.97 4.04
N ARG A 22 10.70 6.45 4.63
CA ARG A 22 10.78 5.47 5.72
C ARG A 22 11.48 4.18 5.28
N LEU A 23 11.22 3.69 4.07
CA LEU A 23 11.88 2.51 3.50
C LEU A 23 13.41 2.69 3.40
N MET A 24 13.86 3.88 3.00
CA MET A 24 15.29 4.19 2.89
C MET A 24 15.96 4.40 4.26
N LEU A 25 15.28 5.08 5.19
CA LEU A 25 15.80 5.39 6.53
C LEU A 25 15.60 4.25 7.55
N GLY A 26 14.82 3.23 7.23
CA GLY A 26 14.48 2.13 8.13
C GLY A 26 15.70 1.37 8.64
N ARG A 27 15.87 1.36 9.97
CA ARG A 27 16.99 0.73 10.70
C ARG A 27 16.82 -0.78 10.89
N THR A 28 15.58 -1.28 10.85
CA THR A 28 15.28 -2.72 11.01
C THR A 28 14.79 -3.30 9.68
N THR A 29 15.15 -4.56 9.39
CA THR A 29 14.69 -5.25 8.17
C THR A 29 13.17 -5.39 8.13
N LEU A 30 12.54 -5.44 9.31
CA LEU A 30 11.12 -5.62 9.45
C LEU A 30 10.34 -4.33 9.13
N ASP A 31 10.81 -3.18 9.62
CA ASP A 31 10.23 -1.88 9.29
C ASP A 31 10.26 -1.62 7.78
N ARG A 32 11.32 -2.09 7.09
CA ARG A 32 11.41 -2.04 5.62
C ARG A 32 10.37 -2.91 4.93
N ILE A 33 10.12 -4.13 5.43
CA ILE A 33 9.11 -5.03 4.86
C ILE A 33 7.71 -4.44 5.01
N VAL A 34 7.40 -3.89 6.19
CA VAL A 34 6.12 -3.22 6.44
C VAL A 34 5.99 -1.96 5.59
N ALA A 35 7.05 -1.15 5.46
CA ALA A 35 7.03 0.01 4.58
C ALA A 35 6.78 -0.37 3.12
N LEU A 36 7.36 -1.47 2.65
CA LEU A 36 7.12 -1.98 1.30
C LEU A 36 5.65 -2.43 1.12
N ASP A 37 5.08 -3.12 2.10
CA ASP A 37 3.67 -3.55 2.08
C ASP A 37 2.70 -2.35 2.01
N VAL A 38 2.95 -1.32 2.82
CA VAL A 38 2.19 -0.07 2.80
C VAL A 38 2.35 0.65 1.45
N PHE A 39 3.55 0.65 0.87
CA PHE A 39 3.80 1.25 -0.44
C PHE A 39 2.98 0.57 -1.55
N VAL A 40 2.95 -0.77 -1.57
CA VAL A 40 2.12 -1.53 -2.52
C VAL A 40 0.64 -1.19 -2.31
N THR A 41 0.18 -1.12 -1.07
CA THR A 41 -1.21 -0.75 -0.73
C THR A 41 -1.57 0.65 -1.25
N LEU A 42 -0.66 1.62 -1.19
CA LEU A 42 -0.87 2.96 -1.73
C LEU A 42 -1.00 2.96 -3.26
N ILE A 43 -0.24 2.12 -3.98
CA ILE A 43 -0.36 1.97 -5.44
C ILE A 43 -1.73 1.41 -5.82
N VAL A 44 -2.23 0.42 -5.08
CA VAL A 44 -3.58 -0.14 -5.28
C VAL A 44 -4.64 0.93 -5.04
N GLY A 45 -4.49 1.72 -3.97
CA GLY A 45 -5.37 2.86 -3.67
C GLY A 45 -5.41 3.89 -4.80
N GLY A 46 -4.24 4.29 -5.33
CA GLY A 46 -4.14 5.21 -6.47
C GLY A 46 -4.79 4.69 -7.74
N THR A 47 -4.65 3.38 -8.00
CA THR A 47 -5.31 2.71 -9.13
C THR A 47 -6.84 2.76 -8.98
N CYS A 48 -7.35 2.56 -7.77
CA CYS A 48 -8.78 2.64 -7.46
C CYS A 48 -9.34 4.06 -7.72
N VAL A 49 -8.60 5.09 -7.30
CA VAL A 49 -8.96 6.51 -7.55
C VAL A 49 -8.96 6.82 -9.05
N GLY A 50 -7.98 6.32 -9.80
CA GLY A 50 -7.92 6.47 -11.26
C GLY A 50 -9.12 5.84 -11.97
N MET A 51 -9.51 4.63 -11.57
CA MET A 51 -10.70 3.98 -12.12
C MET A 51 -11.99 4.72 -11.79
N ALA A 52 -12.12 5.21 -10.55
CA ALA A 52 -13.27 6.02 -10.15
C ALA A 52 -13.36 7.34 -10.93
N ALA A 53 -12.23 7.94 -11.31
CA ALA A 53 -12.18 9.14 -12.13
C ALA A 53 -12.54 8.88 -13.60
N GLN A 54 -12.15 7.72 -14.14
CA GLN A 54 -12.45 7.33 -15.52
C GLN A 54 -13.90 6.85 -15.71
N GLN A 55 -14.60 6.52 -14.62
CA GLN A 55 -15.93 5.88 -14.61
C GLN A 55 -15.99 4.52 -15.31
N ASP A 56 -14.84 3.89 -15.56
CA ASP A 56 -14.74 2.58 -16.18
C ASP A 56 -14.33 1.51 -15.16
N GLY A 57 -15.28 0.60 -14.88
CA GLY A 57 -15.15 -0.47 -13.89
C GLY A 57 -14.59 -1.79 -14.43
N SER A 58 -14.10 -1.85 -15.68
CA SER A 58 -13.66 -3.12 -16.29
C SER A 58 -12.55 -3.83 -15.50
N ASN A 59 -11.75 -3.10 -14.73
CA ASN A 59 -10.62 -3.65 -13.97
C ASN A 59 -10.95 -3.93 -12.49
N VAL A 60 -12.24 -3.93 -12.09
CA VAL A 60 -12.63 -4.11 -10.68
C VAL A 60 -12.22 -5.49 -10.16
N ALA A 61 -12.27 -6.52 -11.00
CA ALA A 61 -11.77 -7.86 -10.65
C ALA A 61 -10.26 -7.86 -10.37
N LEU A 62 -9.48 -7.11 -11.16
CA LEU A 62 -8.04 -6.98 -10.97
C LEU A 62 -7.72 -6.20 -9.68
N LEU A 63 -8.48 -5.13 -9.38
CA LEU A 63 -8.40 -4.43 -8.10
C LEU A 63 -8.69 -5.35 -6.91
N ALA A 64 -9.71 -6.21 -7.01
CA ALA A 64 -10.02 -7.17 -5.97
C ALA A 64 -8.85 -8.16 -5.74
N ALA A 65 -8.24 -8.65 -6.82
CA ALA A 65 -7.04 -9.48 -6.72
C ALA A 65 -5.86 -8.75 -6.06
N PHE A 66 -5.63 -7.48 -6.41
CA PHE A 66 -4.60 -6.65 -5.76
C PHE A 66 -4.90 -6.38 -4.29
N ALA A 67 -6.16 -6.17 -3.91
CA ALA A 67 -6.55 -5.99 -2.52
C ALA A 67 -6.29 -7.25 -1.69
N LEU A 68 -6.59 -8.43 -2.24
CA LEU A 68 -6.24 -9.71 -1.62
C LEU A 68 -4.72 -9.88 -1.49
N LEU A 69 -3.97 -9.50 -2.52
CA LEU A 69 -2.50 -9.58 -2.49
C LEU A 69 -1.90 -8.66 -1.43
N ALA A 70 -2.39 -7.43 -1.29
CA ALA A 70 -2.00 -6.50 -0.24
C ALA A 70 -2.33 -7.04 1.16
N PHE A 71 -3.50 -7.64 1.33
CA PHE A 71 -3.88 -8.29 2.59
C PHE A 71 -2.94 -9.45 2.93
N ILE A 72 -2.64 -10.32 1.96
CA ILE A 72 -1.70 -11.43 2.12
C ILE A 72 -0.28 -10.91 2.45
N GLY A 73 0.15 -9.82 1.83
CA GLY A 73 1.42 -9.14 2.13
C GLY A 73 1.52 -8.74 3.60
N SER A 74 0.49 -8.06 4.11
CA SER A 74 0.40 -7.62 5.50
C SER A 74 0.40 -8.78 6.50
N VAL A 75 -0.38 -9.84 6.23
CA VAL A 75 -0.42 -11.05 7.07
C VAL A 75 0.94 -11.77 7.08
N SER A 76 1.60 -11.85 5.91
CA SER A 76 2.92 -12.47 5.79
C SER A 76 3.97 -11.69 6.57
N ALA A 77 3.91 -10.35 6.53
CA ALA A 77 4.77 -9.48 7.32
C ALA A 77 4.55 -9.68 8.82
N ALA A 78 3.29 -9.77 9.27
CA ALA A 78 2.94 -10.02 10.67
C ALA A 78 3.47 -11.38 11.17
N ARG A 79 3.31 -12.46 10.38
CA ARG A 79 3.87 -13.78 10.73
C ARG A 79 5.40 -13.79 10.81
N LEU A 80 6.07 -12.96 10.00
CA LEU A 80 7.52 -12.83 10.08
C LEU A 80 7.99 -12.13 11.37
N VAL A 81 7.18 -11.24 11.94
CA VAL A 81 7.39 -10.65 13.28
C VAL A 81 7.29 -11.73 14.34
N GLU A 82 6.19 -12.49 14.32
CA GLU A 82 5.90 -13.53 15.31
C GLU A 82 7.00 -14.60 15.36
N LYS A 83 7.51 -15.03 14.19
CA LYS A 83 8.63 -15.99 14.13
C LYS A 83 9.96 -15.44 14.65
N LYS A 84 10.10 -14.11 14.74
CA LYS A 84 11.29 -13.40 15.23
C LYS A 84 11.23 -13.00 16.70
N GLU A 85 10.17 -13.35 17.44
CA GLU A 85 10.21 -13.40 18.91
C GLU A 85 10.65 -14.81 19.35
N PRO A 86 11.96 -15.09 19.47
CA PRO A 86 12.38 -16.24 20.24
C PRO A 86 12.15 -15.89 21.71
N TYR A 87 11.19 -16.58 22.34
CA TYR A 87 11.16 -16.86 23.77
C TYR A 87 11.47 -15.66 24.69
N ARG A 88 10.41 -14.96 25.10
CA ARG A 88 10.43 -14.25 26.38
C ARG A 88 9.40 -14.87 27.31
#